data_AF-A0A0N1IBM9-F1
#
_entry.id   AF-A0A0N1IBM9-F1
#
_cell.length_a   1.000
_cell.length_b   1.000
_cell.length_c   1.000
_cell.angle_alpha   90.00
_cell.angle_beta   90.00
_cell.angle_gamma   90.00
#
_symmetry.space_group_name_H-M   'P 1'
#
loop_
_entity.id
_entity.type
_entity.pdbx_description
1 polymer ?
#
loop_
_entity_poly.entity_id
_entity_poly.type
_entity_poly.pdbx_seq_one_letter_code
_entity_poly.pdbx_strand_id
1 'polypeptide(L)'
;MCWWIKVSVPLVHNLGSRVVEDAVDIFYRLFQCLTDVVAETNDGTHSEDSETDSKECDDKWSTKKTCNMAARPLPVPVENEPFYMNVDRAEAENLLRGQPDGTFVLRPSSQPNHAYTLSVSCGGAVHNVGVRRRADGRLALGFARRGERSFPTVTSLLRHHRRRRLLLVAAGDVIGATTLADTPHYYQTPSSLPVLHV
;
A
#
# COMPACT_ATOMS: atom_id res chain seq x y z
N MET A 1 -27.45 -24.97 39.21
CA MET A 1 -26.11 -24.50 38.77
C MET A 1 -26.05 -24.62 37.25
N CYS A 2 -25.83 -23.53 36.49
CA CYS A 2 -25.52 -23.54 35.04
C CYS A 2 -25.31 -22.11 34.48
N TRP A 3 -24.25 -21.40 34.89
CA TRP A 3 -23.97 -20.03 34.42
C TRP A 3 -22.77 -19.91 33.45
N TRP A 4 -22.06 -21.02 33.18
CA TRP A 4 -20.80 -21.00 32.42
C TRP A 4 -20.95 -21.20 30.90
N ILE A 5 -22.07 -21.76 30.43
CA ILE A 5 -22.26 -22.11 29.00
C ILE A 5 -22.57 -20.88 28.13
N LYS A 6 -23.11 -19.80 28.73
CA LYS A 6 -23.65 -18.64 27.99
C LYS A 6 -22.59 -17.62 27.56
N VAL A 7 -21.30 -17.90 27.77
CA VAL A 7 -20.17 -16.98 27.46
C VAL A 7 -19.35 -17.44 26.24
N SER A 8 -19.37 -18.73 25.89
CA SER A 8 -18.49 -19.27 24.84
C SER A 8 -18.93 -18.95 23.40
N VAL A 9 -20.24 -18.78 23.16
CA VAL A 9 -20.82 -18.66 21.81
C VAL A 9 -20.27 -17.45 21.01
N PRO A 10 -20.17 -16.22 21.57
CA PRO A 10 -19.63 -15.07 20.83
C PRO A 10 -18.16 -15.23 20.45
N LEU A 11 -17.37 -15.95 21.26
CA LEU A 11 -15.93 -16.10 21.06
C LEU A 11 -15.63 -17.09 19.92
N VAL A 12 -16.34 -18.22 19.88
CA VAL A 12 -16.20 -19.22 18.79
C VAL A 12 -16.71 -18.66 17.46
N HIS A 13 -17.77 -17.85 17.47
CA HIS A 13 -18.27 -17.23 16.23
C HIS A 13 -17.29 -16.21 15.63
N ASN A 14 -16.58 -15.44 16.48
CA ASN A 14 -15.55 -14.49 16.02
C ASN A 14 -14.34 -15.22 15.39
N LEU A 15 -13.96 -16.36 15.96
CA LEU A 15 -12.88 -17.20 15.42
C LEU A 15 -13.29 -17.91 14.12
N GLY A 16 -14.52 -18.44 14.05
CA GLY A 16 -15.06 -19.10 12.87
C GLY A 16 -15.17 -18.20 11.65
N SER A 17 -15.65 -16.96 11.81
CA SER A 17 -15.75 -15.99 10.71
C SER A 17 -14.40 -15.72 10.05
N ARG A 18 -13.31 -15.59 10.82
CA ARG A 18 -11.96 -15.39 10.27
C ARG A 18 -11.48 -16.56 9.42
N VAL A 19 -11.64 -17.79 9.93
CA VAL A 19 -11.26 -19.01 9.19
C VAL A 19 -12.06 -19.16 7.90
N VAL A 20 -13.33 -18.74 7.86
CA VAL A 20 -14.14 -18.75 6.64
C VAL A 20 -13.70 -17.66 5.65
N GLU A 21 -13.41 -16.44 6.09
CA GLU A 21 -12.89 -15.38 5.21
C GLU A 21 -11.52 -15.74 4.62
N ASP A 22 -10.59 -16.24 5.44
CA ASP A 22 -9.27 -16.69 4.98
C ASP A 22 -9.39 -17.89 4.02
N ALA A 23 -10.24 -18.87 4.31
CA ALA A 23 -10.49 -20.01 3.42
C ALA A 23 -11.10 -19.58 2.08
N VAL A 24 -11.96 -18.55 2.07
CA VAL A 24 -12.55 -18.00 0.84
C VAL A 24 -11.53 -17.20 0.02
N ASP A 25 -10.64 -16.40 0.62
CA ASP A 25 -9.53 -15.76 -0.10
C ASP A 25 -8.56 -16.82 -0.68
N ILE A 26 -8.26 -17.89 0.06
CA ILE A 26 -7.49 -19.05 -0.44
C ILE A 26 -8.20 -19.72 -1.63
N PHE A 27 -9.51 -19.94 -1.55
CA PHE A 27 -10.27 -20.58 -2.64
C PHE A 27 -10.34 -19.69 -3.89
N TYR A 28 -10.56 -18.38 -3.73
CA TYR A 28 -10.50 -17.43 -4.85
C TYR A 28 -9.10 -17.33 -5.45
N ARG A 29 -8.03 -17.44 -4.67
CA ARG A 29 -6.65 -17.48 -5.19
C ARG A 29 -6.35 -18.76 -5.96
N LEU A 30 -6.77 -19.93 -5.46
CA LEU A 30 -6.66 -21.19 -6.21
C LEU A 30 -7.41 -21.10 -7.54
N PHE A 31 -8.64 -20.57 -7.54
CA PHE A 31 -9.44 -20.43 -8.74
C PHE A 31 -8.85 -19.42 -9.74
N GLN A 32 -8.36 -18.26 -9.27
CA GLN A 32 -7.74 -17.24 -10.13
C GLN A 32 -6.39 -17.70 -10.70
N CYS A 33 -5.55 -18.36 -9.88
CA CYS A 33 -4.28 -18.93 -10.33
C CYS A 33 -4.50 -20.02 -11.40
N LEU A 34 -5.52 -20.87 -11.24
CA LEU A 34 -5.91 -21.86 -12.25
C LEU A 34 -6.44 -21.21 -13.54
N THR A 35 -7.10 -20.05 -13.48
CA THR A 35 -7.50 -19.33 -14.71
C THR A 35 -6.35 -18.62 -15.41
N ASP A 36 -5.34 -18.11 -14.67
CA ASP A 36 -4.20 -17.40 -15.26
C ASP A 36 -3.30 -18.35 -16.09
N VAL A 37 -3.17 -19.63 -15.67
CA VAL A 37 -2.45 -20.68 -16.44
C VAL A 37 -3.06 -20.95 -17.83
N VAL A 38 -4.35 -20.64 -18.01
CA VAL A 38 -5.06 -20.85 -19.30
C VAL A 38 -4.98 -19.60 -20.20
N ALA A 39 -4.41 -18.49 -19.71
CA ALA A 39 -4.39 -17.21 -20.41
C ALA A 39 -3.07 -16.89 -21.16
N GLU A 40 -1.98 -17.65 -20.96
CA GLU A 40 -0.69 -17.40 -21.62
C GLU A 40 -0.59 -18.01 -23.04
N THR A 41 -1.34 -17.45 -24.00
CA THR A 41 -0.93 -17.44 -25.43
C THR A 41 -1.40 -16.17 -26.12
N ASN A 42 -0.49 -15.49 -26.83
CA ASN A 42 -0.68 -14.21 -27.54
C ASN A 42 -1.08 -12.99 -26.65
N ASP A 43 -0.86 -11.73 -27.05
CA ASP A 43 -0.31 -11.23 -28.33
C ASP A 43 0.68 -10.06 -28.10
N GLY A 44 1.40 -9.62 -29.15
CA GLY A 44 2.48 -8.63 -29.04
C GLY A 44 2.54 -7.58 -30.15
N THR A 45 2.20 -6.32 -29.80
CA THR A 45 2.52 -5.06 -30.51
C THR A 45 2.52 -3.93 -29.47
N HIS A 46 3.44 -2.96 -29.39
CA HIS A 46 4.21 -2.15 -30.36
C HIS A 46 3.56 -0.78 -30.65
N SER A 47 4.37 0.28 -30.54
CA SER A 47 4.13 1.69 -30.91
C SER A 47 2.93 2.40 -30.20
N GLU A 48 2.77 3.73 -30.23
CA GLU A 48 3.43 4.80 -31.00
C GLU A 48 3.82 5.99 -30.10
N ASP A 49 4.81 6.78 -30.55
CA ASP A 49 4.98 8.22 -30.28
C ASP A 49 5.98 8.79 -31.31
N SER A 50 5.59 9.80 -32.10
CA SER A 50 6.38 10.46 -33.17
C SER A 50 6.04 11.98 -33.20
N GLU A 51 6.81 12.88 -33.83
CA GLU A 51 7.99 12.73 -34.70
C GLU A 51 9.26 13.44 -34.10
N THR A 52 9.92 14.53 -34.57
CA THR A 52 9.79 15.44 -35.74
C THR A 52 11.14 16.10 -36.11
N ASP A 53 11.42 16.20 -37.42
CA ASP A 53 12.54 16.89 -38.11
C ASP A 53 13.97 16.36 -37.89
N SER A 54 14.79 16.46 -38.96
CA SER A 54 16.12 15.85 -39.08
C SER A 54 17.13 16.83 -39.67
N LYS A 55 18.28 17.02 -39.01
CA LYS A 55 19.46 17.71 -39.58
C LYS A 55 20.76 17.04 -39.13
N GLU A 56 21.52 16.57 -40.11
CA GLU A 56 22.96 16.31 -40.03
C GLU A 56 23.75 17.60 -39.69
N CYS A 57 24.99 17.57 -39.22
CA CYS A 57 25.95 16.48 -38.95
C CYS A 57 26.85 16.84 -37.74
N ASP A 58 27.61 15.87 -37.21
CA ASP A 58 29.08 15.97 -36.99
C ASP A 58 29.62 14.80 -36.13
N ASP A 59 30.60 14.08 -36.67
CA ASP A 59 31.27 12.98 -35.97
C ASP A 59 32.21 13.47 -34.86
N LYS A 60 31.70 13.52 -33.62
CA LYS A 60 32.53 13.66 -32.42
C LYS A 60 32.20 12.63 -31.35
N TRP A 61 32.82 11.46 -31.53
CA TRP A 61 33.11 10.41 -30.54
C TRP A 61 32.36 10.58 -29.22
N SER A 62 31.24 9.86 -29.08
CA SER A 62 30.47 9.80 -27.84
C SER A 62 31.34 9.34 -26.67
N THR A 63 31.88 10.32 -25.94
CA THR A 63 32.41 10.13 -24.59
C THR A 63 31.23 9.75 -23.72
N LYS A 64 30.92 8.45 -23.72
CA LYS A 64 29.89 7.83 -22.89
C LYS A 64 30.21 8.23 -21.46
N LYS A 65 29.45 9.17 -20.91
CA LYS A 65 29.36 9.34 -19.46
C LYS A 65 28.76 8.04 -18.95
N THR A 66 29.63 7.10 -18.61
CA THR A 66 29.26 5.89 -17.87
C THR A 66 28.56 6.38 -16.62
N CYS A 67 27.24 6.28 -16.61
CA CYS A 67 26.45 6.54 -15.42
C CYS A 67 26.87 5.45 -14.42
N ASN A 68 27.79 5.80 -13.51
CA ASN A 68 28.28 4.88 -12.50
C ASN A 68 27.08 4.44 -11.65
N MET A 69 26.51 3.28 -11.96
CA MET A 69 25.25 2.82 -11.37
C MET A 69 25.37 2.65 -9.86
N ALA A 70 26.59 2.39 -9.37
CA ALA A 70 26.97 2.37 -7.96
C ALA A 70 26.90 3.74 -7.24
N ALA A 71 26.86 4.85 -7.98
CA ALA A 71 26.66 6.20 -7.42
C ALA A 71 25.18 6.56 -7.26
N ARG A 72 24.24 5.68 -7.65
CA ARG A 72 22.82 5.82 -7.34
C ARG A 72 22.61 5.45 -5.86
N PRO A 73 22.02 6.33 -5.03
CA PRO A 73 21.70 5.98 -3.65
C PRO A 73 20.85 4.71 -3.59
N LEU A 74 21.17 3.82 -2.65
CA LEU A 74 20.36 2.63 -2.38
C LEU A 74 18.93 3.06 -1.99
N PRO A 75 17.90 2.25 -2.33
CA PRO A 75 16.55 2.51 -1.84
C PRO A 75 16.56 2.58 -0.30
N VAL A 76 16.12 3.71 0.26
CA VAL A 76 16.00 3.86 1.72
C VAL A 76 15.00 2.81 2.22
N PRO A 77 15.31 2.07 3.30
CA PRO A 77 14.35 1.15 3.91
C PRO A 77 13.07 1.89 4.28
N VAL A 78 11.91 1.32 3.92
CA VAL A 78 10.59 1.94 4.17
C VAL A 78 10.39 2.23 5.66
N GLU A 79 11.00 1.41 6.53
CA GLU A 79 10.97 1.59 7.99
C GLU A 79 11.59 2.90 8.51
N ASN A 80 12.46 3.55 7.72
CA ASN A 80 13.14 4.81 8.08
C ASN A 80 12.45 6.07 7.51
N GLU A 81 11.34 5.92 6.78
CA GLU A 81 10.60 7.04 6.18
C GLU A 81 9.57 7.62 7.16
N PRO A 82 9.36 8.96 7.21
CA PRO A 82 8.50 9.62 8.20
C PRO A 82 7.00 9.30 8.06
N PHE A 83 6.62 8.52 7.05
CA PHE A 83 5.27 8.00 6.87
C PHE A 83 5.10 6.55 7.33
N TYR A 84 6.17 5.87 7.73
CA TYR A 84 6.11 4.54 8.33
C TYR A 84 6.07 4.63 9.86
N MET A 85 5.25 3.79 10.48
CA MET A 85 5.20 3.60 11.92
C MET A 85 5.06 2.10 12.22
N ASN A 86 5.90 1.58 13.11
CA ASN A 86 5.87 0.16 13.51
C ASN A 86 4.76 -0.11 14.55
N VAL A 87 3.52 0.16 14.16
CA VAL A 87 2.32 0.15 15.00
C VAL A 87 1.32 -0.91 14.55
N ASP A 88 0.47 -1.39 15.47
CA ASP A 88 -0.57 -2.36 15.14
C ASP A 88 -1.83 -1.70 14.50
N ARG A 89 -2.89 -2.48 14.29
CA ARG A 89 -4.15 -1.94 13.76
C ARG A 89 -4.86 -1.01 14.74
N ALA A 90 -4.98 -1.40 16.00
CA ALA A 90 -5.74 -0.67 17.02
C ALA A 90 -5.03 0.63 17.43
N GLU A 91 -3.70 0.60 17.50
CA GLU A 91 -2.86 1.77 17.70
C GLU A 91 -3.01 2.75 16.53
N ALA A 92 -2.88 2.31 15.28
CA ALA A 92 -3.11 3.18 14.12
C ALA A 92 -4.54 3.76 14.07
N GLU A 93 -5.54 3.00 14.51
CA GLU A 93 -6.93 3.47 14.62
C GLU A 93 -7.15 4.45 15.78
N ASN A 94 -6.37 4.36 16.86
CA ASN A 94 -6.34 5.36 17.93
C ASN A 94 -5.63 6.65 17.48
N LEU A 95 -4.50 6.52 16.78
CA LEU A 95 -3.69 7.65 16.29
C LEU A 95 -4.41 8.51 15.25
N LEU A 96 -5.20 7.87 14.37
CA LEU A 96 -5.95 8.55 13.31
C LEU A 96 -7.37 8.99 13.76
N ARG A 97 -7.83 8.63 14.97
CA ARG A 97 -9.15 9.05 15.47
C ARG A 97 -9.19 10.56 15.68
N GLY A 98 -10.11 11.22 14.98
CA GLY A 98 -10.25 12.69 15.05
C GLY A 98 -9.18 13.46 14.26
N GLN A 99 -8.27 12.78 13.54
CA GLN A 99 -7.37 13.44 12.59
C GLN A 99 -8.14 13.84 11.33
N PRO A 100 -7.78 14.96 10.66
CA PRO A 100 -8.47 15.43 9.48
C PRO A 100 -8.40 14.43 8.31
N ASP A 101 -9.39 14.52 7.42
CA ASP A 101 -9.50 13.65 6.25
C ASP A 101 -8.23 13.67 5.39
N GLY A 102 -7.73 12.48 5.05
CA GLY A 102 -6.49 12.29 4.32
C GLY A 102 -5.24 12.08 5.20
N THR A 103 -5.27 12.38 6.50
CA THR A 103 -4.17 12.03 7.41
C THR A 103 -3.97 10.51 7.42
N PHE A 104 -2.72 10.05 7.30
CA PHE A 104 -2.42 8.63 7.10
C PHE A 104 -1.14 8.18 7.83
N VAL A 105 -1.05 6.88 8.05
CA VAL A 105 0.17 6.17 8.45
C VAL A 105 0.33 4.90 7.63
N LEU A 106 1.56 4.54 7.27
CA LEU A 106 1.92 3.23 6.75
C LEU A 106 2.45 2.39 7.90
N ARG A 107 2.00 1.14 8.01
CA ARG A 107 2.37 0.23 9.10
C ARG A 107 2.65 -1.19 8.56
N PRO A 108 3.34 -2.06 9.32
CA PRO A 108 3.46 -3.47 8.93
C PRO A 108 2.09 -4.11 8.76
N SER A 109 1.95 -5.04 7.79
CA SER A 109 0.71 -5.79 7.65
C SER A 109 0.66 -6.98 8.59
N SER A 110 -0.55 -7.36 8.96
CA SER A 110 -0.85 -8.60 9.70
C SER A 110 -1.40 -9.70 8.79
N GLN A 111 -1.54 -9.43 7.49
CA GLN A 111 -2.11 -10.34 6.49
C GLN A 111 -1.00 -10.89 5.58
N PRO A 112 -0.91 -12.21 5.34
CA PRO A 112 0.24 -12.82 4.64
C PRO A 112 0.40 -12.33 3.19
N ASN A 113 -0.70 -11.94 2.55
CA ASN A 113 -0.73 -11.47 1.15
C ASN A 113 -0.33 -9.99 0.98
N HIS A 114 -0.10 -9.26 2.07
CA HIS A 114 0.17 -7.81 2.08
C HIS A 114 1.50 -7.51 2.80
N ALA A 115 2.34 -6.67 2.20
CA ALA A 115 3.62 -6.29 2.80
C ALA A 115 3.45 -5.22 3.88
N TYR A 116 2.54 -4.27 3.64
CA TYR A 116 2.22 -3.17 4.55
C TYR A 116 0.71 -2.95 4.57
N THR A 117 0.22 -2.13 5.50
CA THR A 117 -1.14 -1.60 5.48
C THR A 117 -1.06 -0.08 5.55
N LEU A 118 -1.82 0.59 4.69
CA LEU A 118 -2.03 2.04 4.70
C LEU A 118 -3.30 2.32 5.51
N SER A 119 -3.16 2.90 6.69
CA SER A 119 -4.29 3.38 7.50
C SER A 119 -4.51 4.87 7.22
N VAL A 120 -5.75 5.29 6.94
CA VAL A 120 -6.09 6.67 6.56
C VAL A 120 -7.40 7.14 7.20
N SER A 121 -7.45 8.38 7.70
CA SER A 121 -8.68 9.04 8.17
C SER A 121 -9.52 9.52 6.98
N CYS A 122 -10.82 9.22 6.97
CA CYS A 122 -11.77 9.75 6.00
C CYS A 122 -13.20 9.71 6.56
N GLY A 123 -13.98 10.78 6.41
CA GLY A 123 -15.35 10.86 6.90
C GLY A 123 -15.48 10.67 8.42
N GLY A 124 -14.43 11.01 9.18
CA GLY A 124 -14.36 10.76 10.62
C GLY A 124 -14.08 9.30 11.04
N ALA A 125 -13.84 8.38 10.08
CA ALA A 125 -13.53 6.98 10.32
C ALA A 125 -12.15 6.57 9.77
N VAL A 126 -11.51 5.58 10.40
CA VAL A 126 -10.18 5.11 10.02
C VAL A 126 -10.27 3.88 9.11
N HIS A 127 -9.73 4.01 7.90
CA HIS A 127 -9.81 3.02 6.84
C HIS A 127 -8.46 2.32 6.67
N ASN A 128 -8.46 0.98 6.65
CA ASN A 128 -7.25 0.16 6.51
C ASN A 128 -7.20 -0.42 5.10
N VAL A 129 -6.20 -0.04 4.30
CA VAL A 129 -6.02 -0.50 2.91
C VAL A 129 -4.73 -1.30 2.80
N GLY A 130 -4.82 -2.59 2.46
CA GLY A 130 -3.64 -3.45 2.30
C GLY A 130 -2.74 -2.99 1.14
N VAL A 131 -1.43 -3.09 1.32
CA VAL A 131 -0.42 -2.84 0.28
C VAL A 131 0.13 -4.19 -0.19
N ARG A 132 -0.43 -4.70 -1.29
CA ARG A 132 -0.08 -6.01 -1.85
C ARG A 132 1.15 -5.94 -2.74
N ARG A 133 1.94 -7.01 -2.76
CA ARG A 133 2.91 -7.27 -3.84
C ARG A 133 2.21 -8.02 -4.98
N ARG A 134 2.62 -7.76 -6.21
CA ARG A 134 2.17 -8.45 -7.44
C ARG A 134 3.27 -9.41 -7.92
N ALA A 135 2.90 -10.36 -8.78
CA ALA A 135 3.87 -11.25 -9.44
C ALA A 135 4.90 -10.47 -10.28
N ASP A 136 4.49 -9.34 -10.88
CA ASP A 136 5.37 -8.38 -11.57
C ASP A 136 6.31 -7.57 -10.63
N GLY A 137 6.36 -7.91 -9.35
CA GLY A 137 7.18 -7.25 -8.32
C GLY A 137 6.66 -5.89 -7.83
N ARG A 138 5.63 -5.32 -8.47
CA ARG A 138 5.10 -3.99 -8.15
C ARG A 138 4.12 -4.05 -6.98
N LEU A 139 3.84 -2.89 -6.40
CA LEU A 139 2.89 -2.70 -5.30
C LEU A 139 1.54 -2.22 -5.82
N ALA A 140 0.45 -2.66 -5.18
CA ALA A 140 -0.90 -2.13 -5.43
C ALA A 140 -1.70 -2.04 -4.12
N LEU A 141 -2.88 -1.40 -4.17
CA LEU A 141 -3.72 -1.13 -2.99
C LEU A 141 -5.02 -1.95 -3.00
N GLY A 142 -5.34 -2.53 -1.84
CA GLY A 142 -6.55 -3.32 -1.63
C GLY A 142 -6.51 -4.68 -2.35
N PHE A 143 -7.70 -5.19 -2.69
CA PHE A 143 -7.85 -6.44 -3.43
C PHE A 143 -7.46 -6.28 -4.91
N ALA A 144 -7.02 -7.36 -5.54
CA ALA A 144 -6.67 -7.38 -6.97
C ALA A 144 -7.88 -7.00 -7.85
N ARG A 145 -7.63 -6.19 -8.90
CA ARG A 145 -8.67 -5.71 -9.83
C ARG A 145 -8.10 -5.60 -11.25
N ARG A 146 -8.90 -5.97 -12.26
CA ARG A 146 -8.55 -5.73 -13.67
C ARG A 146 -8.32 -4.22 -13.89
N GLY A 147 -7.20 -3.86 -14.52
CA GLY A 147 -6.81 -2.46 -14.74
C GLY A 147 -6.35 -1.68 -13.49
N GLU A 148 -6.06 -2.33 -12.36
CA GLU A 148 -5.57 -1.64 -11.15
C GLU A 148 -4.23 -0.91 -11.38
N ARG A 149 -4.03 0.19 -10.65
CA ARG A 149 -2.76 0.94 -10.70
C ARG A 149 -1.71 0.26 -9.83
N SER A 150 -0.59 -0.11 -10.43
CA SER A 150 0.57 -0.69 -9.74
C SER A 150 1.79 0.23 -9.80
N PHE A 151 2.61 0.19 -8.74
CA PHE A 151 3.66 1.15 -8.44
C PHE A 151 5.00 0.46 -8.13
N PRO A 152 6.16 0.97 -8.60
CA PRO A 152 7.45 0.34 -8.33
C PRO A 152 7.91 0.48 -6.87
N THR A 153 7.49 1.53 -6.15
CA THR A 153 7.88 1.77 -4.74
C THR A 153 6.73 2.35 -3.92
N VAL A 154 6.78 2.15 -2.59
CA VAL A 154 5.86 2.75 -1.61
C VAL A 154 5.81 4.27 -1.78
N THR A 155 6.97 4.94 -1.86
CA THR A 155 7.05 6.40 -2.04
C THR A 155 6.38 6.88 -3.32
N SER A 156 6.40 6.09 -4.41
CA SER A 156 5.71 6.42 -5.67
C SER A 156 4.18 6.23 -5.59
N LEU A 157 3.72 5.21 -4.86
CA LEU A 157 2.31 4.96 -4.54
C LEU A 157 1.72 6.10 -3.69
N LEU A 158 2.39 6.46 -2.59
CA LEU A 158 1.94 7.54 -1.71
C LEU A 158 1.94 8.89 -2.44
N ARG A 159 2.99 9.19 -3.22
CA ARG A 159 3.08 10.41 -4.04
C ARG A 159 1.96 10.50 -5.10
N HIS A 160 1.51 9.38 -5.64
CA HIS A 160 0.36 9.35 -6.55
C HIS A 160 -0.94 9.69 -5.82
N HIS A 161 -1.19 9.08 -4.66
CA HIS A 161 -2.41 9.28 -3.89
C HIS A 161 -2.46 10.59 -3.08
N ARG A 162 -1.34 11.30 -2.92
CA ARG A 162 -1.32 12.73 -2.55
C ARG A 162 -1.90 13.65 -3.63
N ARG A 163 -1.89 13.24 -4.90
CA ARG A 163 -2.39 14.05 -6.05
C ARG A 163 -3.69 13.52 -6.68
N ARG A 164 -4.10 12.29 -6.37
CA ARG A 164 -5.32 11.67 -6.88
C ARG A 164 -6.04 10.92 -5.77
N ARG A 165 -7.35 11.19 -5.62
CA ARG A 165 -8.20 10.57 -4.58
C ARG A 165 -8.06 9.05 -4.61
N LEU A 166 -7.70 8.46 -3.47
CA LEU A 166 -7.82 7.05 -3.19
C LEU A 166 -9.31 6.75 -2.94
N LEU A 167 -9.89 5.86 -3.75
CA LEU A 167 -11.27 5.39 -3.55
C LEU A 167 -11.27 4.31 -2.47
N LEU A 168 -12.06 4.52 -1.42
CA LEU A 168 -12.25 3.60 -0.32
C LEU A 168 -13.52 2.78 -0.60
N VAL A 169 -13.40 1.46 -0.56
CA VAL A 169 -14.47 0.53 -0.96
C VAL A 169 -14.63 -0.54 0.11
N ALA A 170 -15.86 -0.79 0.55
CA ALA A 170 -16.23 -1.88 1.45
C ALA A 170 -17.59 -2.47 1.04
N ALA A 171 -17.81 -3.76 1.28
CA ALA A 171 -19.00 -4.52 0.86
C ALA A 171 -19.36 -4.49 -0.66
N GLY A 172 -18.55 -3.84 -1.49
CA GLY A 172 -18.77 -3.62 -2.92
C GLY A 172 -18.86 -2.13 -3.29
N ASP A 173 -19.36 -1.31 -2.36
CA ASP A 173 -19.67 0.10 -2.57
C ASP A 173 -18.52 1.06 -2.23
N VAL A 174 -18.51 2.22 -2.90
CA VAL A 174 -17.56 3.31 -2.62
C VAL A 174 -18.02 4.09 -1.39
N ILE A 175 -17.51 3.69 -0.22
CA ILE A 175 -17.81 4.31 1.07
C ILE A 175 -17.16 5.70 1.27
N GLY A 176 -16.13 6.03 0.49
CA GLY A 176 -15.44 7.32 0.61
C GLY A 176 -14.34 7.51 -0.44
N ALA A 177 -13.80 8.73 -0.53
CA ALA A 177 -12.70 9.03 -1.44
C ALA A 177 -11.88 10.24 -0.98
N THR A 178 -10.65 10.03 -0.52
CA THR A 178 -9.77 11.08 0.00
C THR A 178 -8.41 11.10 -0.70
N THR A 179 -7.75 12.25 -0.75
CA THR A 179 -6.31 12.33 -1.08
C THR A 179 -5.50 12.11 0.18
N LEU A 180 -4.32 11.48 0.06
CA LEU A 180 -3.38 11.43 1.18
C LEU A 180 -2.88 12.85 1.47
N ALA A 181 -2.97 13.28 2.72
CA ALA A 181 -2.46 14.55 3.20
C ALA A 181 -1.05 14.34 3.76
N ASP A 182 -0.82 14.70 5.03
CA ASP A 182 0.41 14.46 5.76
C ASP A 182 0.21 13.49 6.93
N THR A 183 1.33 13.13 7.56
CA THR A 183 1.43 12.19 8.68
C THR A 183 1.20 12.91 10.01
N PRO A 184 0.61 12.27 11.04
CA PRO A 184 0.32 12.92 12.31
C PRO A 184 1.60 13.46 12.99
N HIS A 185 1.68 14.78 13.15
CA HIS A 185 2.91 15.48 13.61
C HIS A 185 3.43 15.06 14.98
N TYR A 186 2.60 14.48 15.85
CA TYR A 186 2.93 14.16 17.25
C TYR A 186 4.17 13.25 17.40
N TYR A 187 4.50 12.44 16.39
CA TYR A 187 5.64 11.52 16.39
C TYR A 187 6.88 12.05 15.64
N GLN A 188 6.84 13.26 15.10
CA GLN A 188 7.97 13.85 14.36
C GLN A 188 9.02 14.53 15.25
N THR A 189 8.80 14.57 16.57
CA THR A 189 9.74 15.13 17.55
C THR A 189 10.88 14.15 17.82
N PRO A 190 12.15 14.45 17.46
CA PRO A 190 13.27 13.62 17.87
C PRO A 190 13.42 13.67 19.40
N SER A 191 13.74 12.53 20.02
CA SER A 191 13.88 12.39 21.49
C SER A 191 15.10 13.12 22.09
N SER A 192 15.80 13.94 21.30
CA SER A 192 16.97 14.73 21.69
C SER A 192 16.59 16.07 22.34
N LEU A 193 15.73 16.04 23.35
CA LEU A 193 15.63 17.15 24.31
C LEU A 193 16.64 16.87 25.44
N PRO A 194 17.70 17.69 25.62
CA PRO A 194 18.57 17.55 26.77
C PRO A 194 17.76 17.86 28.05
N VAL A 195 17.69 16.90 28.97
CA VAL A 195 17.03 17.10 30.27
C VAL A 195 17.85 18.10 31.07
N LEU A 196 17.41 19.36 31.06
CA LEU A 196 18.10 20.45 31.72
C LEU A 196 17.79 20.40 33.22
N HIS A 197 18.58 19.61 33.94
CA HIS A 197 18.61 19.63 35.40
C HIS A 197 19.08 21.02 35.86
N VAL A 198 18.23 21.67 36.66
CA VAL A 198 18.48 22.91 37.40
C VAL A 198 18.71 22.57 38.86
#